data_AF-W7DM43-F1
#
_entry.id   AF-W7DM43-F1
#
_cell.length_a   1.000
_cell.length_b   1.000
_cell.length_c   1.000
_cell.angle_alpha   90.00
_cell.angle_beta   90.00
_cell.angle_gamma   90.00
#
_symmetry.space_group_name_H-M   'P 1'
#
loop_
_entity.id
_entity.type
_entity.pdbx_description
1 polymer ?
#
loop_
_entity_poly.entity_id
_entity_poly.type
_entity_poly.pdbx_seq_one_letter_code
_entity_poly.pdbx_strand_id
1 'polypeptide(L)'
;MNYFQLFGEEILTVAFLLAIFALVSKFLGYRASIIIASILSALIFSAAHYWTYGSLIHPLLLLTIPRLGFTFIFLKAEKKPSIVSSWITHSLFDSISFIIGSFL
;
A
#
# COMPACT_ATOMS: atom_id res chain seq x y z
N MET A 1 11.45 5.84 12.94
CA MET A 1 10.30 5.04 12.47
C MET A 1 9.90 4.02 13.50
N ASN A 2 8.60 3.72 13.59
CA ASN A 2 8.10 2.55 14.27
C ASN A 2 7.89 1.40 13.27
N TYR A 3 8.89 0.52 13.12
CA TYR A 3 8.85 -0.56 12.14
C TYR A 3 7.72 -1.58 12.38
N PHE A 4 7.25 -1.72 13.62
CA PHE A 4 6.13 -2.59 13.96
C PHE A 4 4.81 -2.04 13.42
N GLN A 5 4.60 -0.72 13.50
CA GLN A 5 3.47 -0.04 12.89
C GLN A 5 3.45 -0.26 11.37
N LEU A 6 4.60 -0.06 10.70
CA LEU A 6 4.71 -0.27 9.24
C LEU A 6 4.37 -1.70 8.84
N PHE A 7 4.73 -2.70 9.66
CA PHE A 7 4.36 -4.08 9.39
C PHE A 7 2.85 -4.31 9.53
N GLY A 8 2.21 -3.71 10.53
CA GLY A 8 0.76 -3.72 10.69
C GLY A 8 0.03 -3.07 9.50
N GLU A 9 0.56 -1.98 8.97
CA GLU A 9 0.05 -1.31 7.77
C GLU A 9 0.10 -2.22 6.52
N GLU A 10 1.16 -3.03 6.37
CA GLU A 10 1.23 -4.03 5.30
C GLU A 10 0.15 -5.11 5.44
N ILE A 11 -0.03 -5.66 6.65
CA ILE A 11 -1.06 -6.67 6.93
C ILE A 11 -2.44 -6.13 6.58
N LEU A 12 -2.76 -4.93 7.04
CA LEU A 12 -4.06 -4.30 6.83
C LEU A 12 -4.33 -4.02 5.33
N THR A 13 -3.32 -3.53 4.61
CA THR A 13 -3.40 -3.28 3.17
C THR A 13 -3.62 -4.57 2.39
N VAL A 14 -2.91 -5.65 2.73
CA VAL A 14 -3.08 -6.97 2.12
C VAL A 14 -4.47 -7.54 2.42
N ALA A 15 -4.99 -7.36 3.63
CA ALA A 15 -6.34 -7.78 3.98
C ALA A 15 -7.39 -7.09 3.08
N PHE A 16 -7.27 -5.78 2.86
CA PHE A 16 -8.15 -5.07 1.93
C PHE A 16 -7.97 -5.54 0.48
N LEU A 17 -6.74 -5.72 0.02
CA LEU A 17 -6.43 -6.22 -1.31
C LEU A 17 -7.14 -7.57 -1.55
N LEU A 18 -7.01 -8.51 -0.63
CA LEU A 18 -7.62 -9.85 -0.74
C LEU A 18 -9.15 -9.78 -0.68
N ALA A 19 -9.72 -8.99 0.22
CA ALA A 19 -11.16 -8.83 0.35
C ALA A 19 -11.78 -8.25 -0.95
N ILE A 20 -11.16 -7.21 -1.50
CA ILE A 20 -11.63 -6.56 -2.73
C ILE A 20 -11.44 -7.50 -3.92
N PHE A 21 -10.29 -8.18 -4.01
CA PHE A 21 -10.04 -9.17 -5.06
C PHE A 21 -11.09 -10.29 -5.03
N ALA A 22 -11.40 -10.84 -3.85
CA ALA A 22 -12.40 -11.90 -3.70
C ALA A 22 -13.82 -11.43 -4.10
N LEU A 23 -14.14 -10.15 -3.93
CA LEU A 23 -15.41 -9.59 -4.36
C LEU A 23 -15.45 -9.38 -5.89
N VAL A 24 -14.43 -8.72 -6.43
CA VAL A 24 -14.41 -8.26 -7.83
C VAL A 24 -14.15 -9.43 -8.81
N SER A 25 -13.39 -10.44 -8.39
CA SER A 25 -13.11 -11.64 -9.20
C SER A 25 -14.34 -12.49 -9.53
N LYS A 26 -15.47 -12.25 -8.86
CA LYS A 26 -16.77 -12.84 -9.22
C LYS A 26 -17.33 -12.27 -10.53
N PHE A 27 -16.88 -11.08 -10.92
CA PHE A 27 -17.44 -10.32 -12.05
C PHE A 27 -16.42 -10.08 -13.17
N LEU A 28 -15.12 -10.11 -12.85
CA LEU A 28 -14.05 -9.74 -13.78
C LEU A 28 -12.96 -10.82 -13.86
N GLY A 29 -12.20 -10.81 -14.97
CA GLY A 29 -11.02 -11.67 -15.11
C GLY A 29 -9.93 -11.37 -14.07
N TYR A 30 -9.03 -12.33 -13.84
CA TYR A 30 -7.97 -12.25 -12.83
C TYR A 30 -7.14 -10.95 -12.92
N ARG A 31 -6.69 -10.59 -14.12
CA ARG A 31 -5.84 -9.39 -14.35
C ARG A 31 -6.58 -8.09 -14.01
N ALA A 32 -7.84 -7.95 -14.43
CA ALA A 32 -8.63 -6.78 -14.10
C ALA A 32 -8.92 -6.70 -12.60
N SER A 33 -9.24 -7.85 -11.98
CA SER A 33 -9.52 -7.95 -10.55
C SER A 33 -8.32 -7.55 -9.69
N ILE A 34 -7.11 -7.99 -10.02
CA ILE A 34 -5.91 -7.63 -9.24
C ILE A 34 -5.55 -6.15 -9.39
N ILE A 35 -5.73 -5.57 -10.58
CA ILE A 35 -5.50 -4.13 -10.83
C ILE A 35 -6.49 -3.32 -9.99
N ILE A 36 -7.79 -3.63 -10.07
CA ILE A 36 -8.83 -2.92 -9.34
C ILE A 36 -8.63 -3.07 -7.83
N ALA A 37 -8.33 -4.27 -7.35
CA ALA A 37 -8.07 -4.50 -5.94
C ALA A 37 -6.83 -3.73 -5.45
N SER A 38 -5.78 -3.63 -6.27
CA SER A 38 -4.58 -2.84 -5.92
C SER A 38 -4.89 -1.36 -5.82
N ILE A 39 -5.65 -0.81 -6.76
CA ILE A 39 -6.06 0.60 -6.75
C ILE A 39 -6.95 0.90 -5.54
N LEU A 40 -8.00 0.11 -5.33
CA LEU A 40 -8.95 0.36 -4.25
C LEU A 40 -8.33 0.16 -2.87
N SER A 41 -7.48 -0.86 -2.67
CA SER A 41 -6.74 -1.03 -1.41
C SER A 41 -5.77 0.13 -1.15
N ALA A 42 -5.09 0.64 -2.19
CA ALA A 42 -4.23 1.81 -2.06
C ALA A 42 -5.01 3.08 -1.69
N LEU A 43 -6.16 3.31 -2.32
CA LEU A 43 -7.04 4.44 -1.99
C LEU A 43 -7.57 4.37 -0.56
N ILE A 44 -7.97 3.19 -0.09
CA ILE A 44 -8.42 2.98 1.29
C ILE A 44 -7.29 3.26 2.28
N PHE A 45 -6.09 2.74 2.02
CA PHE A 45 -4.91 3.00 2.84
C PHE A 45 -4.61 4.49 2.93
N SER A 46 -4.57 5.19 1.78
CA SER A 46 -4.36 6.64 1.73
C SER A 46 -5.46 7.39 2.51
N ALA A 47 -6.73 7.05 2.31
CA ALA A 47 -7.85 7.69 2.99
C ALA A 47 -7.81 7.49 4.52
N ALA A 48 -7.29 6.36 5.00
CA ALA A 48 -7.13 6.09 6.43
C ALA A 48 -6.17 7.08 7.13
N HIS A 49 -5.32 7.77 6.37
CA HIS A 49 -4.41 8.80 6.87
C HIS A 49 -5.04 10.20 6.92
N TYR A 50 -6.35 10.34 6.62
CA TYR A 50 -7.05 11.63 6.64
C TYR A 50 -6.78 12.45 7.92
N TRP A 51 -6.81 11.81 9.08
CA TRP A 51 -6.62 12.48 10.36
C TRP A 51 -5.23 13.13 10.49
N THR A 52 -4.21 12.48 9.95
CA THR A 52 -2.82 12.97 9.96
C THR A 52 -2.63 14.19 9.08
N TYR A 53 -3.36 14.27 7.96
CA TYR A 53 -3.19 15.34 6.96
C TYR A 53 -4.29 16.42 7.01
N GLY A 54 -5.29 16.28 7.88
CA GLY A 54 -6.41 17.22 8.04
C GLY A 54 -7.31 17.37 6.81
N SER A 55 -7.06 16.62 5.74
CA SER A 55 -7.80 16.67 4.48
C SER A 55 -7.65 15.34 3.73
N LEU A 56 -8.62 15.02 2.87
CA LEU A 56 -8.61 13.75 2.14
C LEU A 56 -7.72 13.80 0.89
N ILE A 57 -7.63 14.96 0.24
CA ILE A 57 -6.91 15.12 -1.03
C ILE A 57 -5.41 14.91 -0.85
N HIS A 58 -4.81 15.48 0.21
CA HIS A 58 -3.38 15.39 0.45
C HIS A 58 -2.86 13.93 0.56
N PRO A 59 -3.42 13.07 1.43
CA PRO A 59 -2.93 11.70 1.55
C PRO A 59 -3.28 10.87 0.29
N LEU A 60 -4.39 11.15 -0.40
CA LEU A 60 -4.70 10.50 -1.68
C LEU A 60 -3.63 10.77 -2.74
N LEU A 61 -3.12 12.00 -2.83
CA LEU A 61 -2.08 12.36 -3.80
C LEU A 61 -0.70 11.80 -3.39
N LEU A 62 -0.37 11.85 -2.11
CA LEU A 62 0.97 11.50 -1.62
C LEU A 62 1.18 10.00 -1.40
N LEU A 63 0.17 9.29 -0.90
CA LEU A 63 0.34 7.92 -0.41
C LEU A 63 -0.10 6.85 -1.43
N THR A 64 -1.01 7.18 -2.35
CA THR A 64 -1.60 6.18 -3.26
C THR A 64 -0.56 5.57 -4.21
N ILE A 65 0.31 6.39 -4.80
CA ILE A 65 1.34 5.91 -5.73
C ILE A 65 2.42 5.07 -5.03
N PRO A 66 3.03 5.52 -3.92
CA PRO A 66 3.93 4.67 -3.14
C PRO A 66 3.28 3.35 -2.74
N ARG A 67 2.03 3.42 -2.28
CA ARG A 67 1.28 2.23 -1.84
C ARG A 67 1.08 1.21 -2.95
N LEU A 68 0.77 1.65 -4.17
CA LEU A 68 0.71 0.79 -5.36
C LEU A 68 2.07 0.13 -5.66
N GLY A 69 3.17 0.88 -5.53
CA GLY A 69 4.52 0.34 -5.70
C GLY A 69 4.83 -0.78 -4.70
N PHE A 70 4.44 -0.61 -3.44
CA PHE A 70 4.63 -1.62 -2.42
C PHE A 70 3.74 -2.86 -2.67
N THR A 71 2.47 -2.66 -3.03
CA THR A 71 1.56 -3.77 -3.42
C THR A 71 2.11 -4.55 -4.61
N PHE A 72 2.72 -3.87 -5.58
CA PHE A 72 3.39 -4.53 -6.70
C PHE A 72 4.56 -5.41 -6.23
N ILE A 73 5.37 -4.93 -5.28
CA ILE A 73 6.48 -5.72 -4.71
C ILE A 73 5.94 -6.91 -3.91
N PHE A 74 4.88 -6.72 -3.13
CA PHE A 74 4.17 -7.82 -2.47
C PHE A 74 3.78 -8.91 -3.47
N LEU A 75 3.16 -8.54 -4.59
CA LEU A 75 2.69 -9.48 -5.61
C LEU A 75 3.82 -10.11 -6.45
N LYS A 76 4.95 -9.41 -6.62
CA LYS A 76 6.07 -9.83 -7.49
C LYS A 76 7.21 -10.55 -6.75
N ALA A 77 7.20 -10.57 -5.42
CA ALA A 77 8.23 -11.24 -4.62
C ALA A 77 8.41 -12.71 -5.09
N GLU A 78 9.68 -13.12 -5.24
CA GLU A 78 10.14 -14.24 -6.07
C GLU A 78 9.36 -15.55 -5.87
N LYS A 79 8.36 -15.76 -6.74
CA LYS A 79 7.48 -16.94 -6.85
C LYS A 79 6.31 -16.98 -5.87
N LYS A 80 6.29 -16.18 -4.79
CA LYS A 80 5.18 -16.14 -3.81
C LYS A 80 5.00 -14.73 -3.22
N PRO A 81 3.75 -14.29 -2.96
CA PRO A 81 3.51 -13.02 -2.31
C PRO A 81 4.20 -12.92 -0.95
N SER A 82 4.89 -11.80 -0.69
CA SER A 82 5.72 -11.62 0.51
C SER A 82 5.43 -10.30 1.20
N ILE A 83 4.81 -10.38 2.39
CA ILE A 83 4.55 -9.21 3.25
C ILE A 83 5.88 -8.60 3.71
N VAL A 84 6.89 -9.42 4.00
CA VAL A 84 8.22 -8.97 4.46
C VAL A 84 8.90 -8.11 3.39
N SER A 85 8.83 -8.52 2.11
CA SER A 85 9.44 -7.75 1.01
C SER A 85 8.76 -6.40 0.80
N SER A 86 7.43 -6.36 0.91
CA SER A 86 6.67 -5.11 0.89
C SER A 86 7.02 -4.21 2.07
N TRP A 87 7.08 -4.77 3.29
CA TRP A 87 7.45 -4.06 4.51
C TRP A 87 8.86 -3.47 4.47
N ILE A 88 9.84 -4.21 3.96
CA ILE A 88 11.20 -3.70 3.76
C ILE A 88 11.17 -2.50 2.80
N THR A 89 10.44 -2.61 1.69
CA THR A 89 10.35 -1.52 0.71
C THR A 89 9.67 -0.28 1.30
N HIS A 90 8.57 -0.48 2.04
CA HIS A 90 7.88 0.59 2.74
C HIS A 90 8.81 1.28 3.74
N SER A 91 9.52 0.49 4.55
CA SER A 91 10.49 1.00 5.53
C SER A 91 11.61 1.80 4.86
N LEU A 92 12.11 1.36 3.70
CA LEU A 92 13.12 2.08 2.92
C LEU A 92 12.57 3.40 2.36
N PHE A 93 11.36 3.39 1.81
CA PHE A 93 10.73 4.60 1.27
C PHE A 93 10.56 5.67 2.34
N ASP A 94 10.04 5.31 3.51
CA ASP A 94 9.86 6.23 4.64
C ASP A 94 11.20 6.75 5.15
N SER A 95 12.22 5.88 5.21
CA SER A 95 13.58 6.27 5.63
C SER A 95 14.19 7.29 4.69
N ILE A 96 14.09 7.04 3.38
CA ILE A 96 14.62 7.96 2.36
C ILE A 96 13.85 9.29 2.40
N SER A 97 12.53 9.24 2.52
CA SER A 97 11.67 10.44 2.59
C SER A 97 12.01 11.30 3.81
N PHE A 98 12.21 10.68 4.98
CA PHE A 98 12.63 11.38 6.19
C PHE A 98 14.02 12.02 6.04
N ILE A 99 14.98 11.28 5.47
CA ILE A 99 16.34 11.79 5.24
C ILE A 99 16.30 12.98 4.29
N ILE A 100 15.64 12.87 3.13
CA ILE A 100 15.54 13.97 2.15
C ILE A 100 14.85 15.19 2.77
N GLY A 101 13.74 14.98 3.48
CA GLY A 101 13.02 16.06 4.16
C GLY A 101 13.81 16.73 5.28
N SER A 102 14.86 16.09 5.82
CA SER A 102 15.73 16.68 6.85
C SER A 102 16.82 17.60 6.29
N PHE A 103 17.03 17.60 4.97
CA PHE A 103 18.01 18.45 4.28
C PHE A 103 17.39 19.64 3.53
N LEU A 104 16.05 19.74 3.52
CA LEU A 104 15.27 20.81 2.89
C LEU A 104 14.63 21.68 3.97
#